data_AF-A0A085FS00-F1
#
_entry.id   AF-A0A085FS00-F1
#
_cell.length_a   1.000
_cell.length_b   1.000
_cell.length_c   1.000
_cell.angle_alpha   90.00
_cell.angle_beta   90.00
_cell.angle_gamma   90.00
#
_symmetry.space_group_name_H-M   'P 1'
#
loop_
_entity.id
_entity.type
_entity.pdbx_description
1 polymer ?
#
loop_
_entity_poly.entity_id
_entity_poly.type
_entity_poly.pdbx_seq_one_letter_code
_entity_poly.pdbx_strand_id
1 'polypeptide(L)'
;MRMLRRPLASLASLAFLAFLLAGIDGRAAEPTYPTTMAELPDAVRELLVRREDGMADVGGPFSEACVRKPGTFHARLVWAEVRPDTVLVRYERGGLAGPRPYQVEFTRIGDSWSEVVQHTRLTWSGRPRVFGPAH
;
A
#
# COMPACT_ATOMS: atom_id res chain seq x y z
N MET A 1 -15.96 32.13 -71.86
CA MET A 1 -15.80 32.67 -70.48
C MET A 1 -16.41 31.70 -69.48
N ARG A 2 -15.60 30.93 -68.74
CA ARG A 2 -15.92 30.48 -67.37
C ARG A 2 -14.60 30.28 -66.62
N MET A 3 -14.39 31.14 -65.62
CA MET A 3 -13.19 31.29 -64.81
C MET A 3 -13.07 30.15 -63.79
N LEU A 4 -11.84 29.67 -63.58
CA LEU A 4 -11.45 28.89 -62.41
C LEU A 4 -11.70 29.70 -61.15
N ARG A 5 -12.31 29.09 -60.12
CA ARG A 5 -12.23 29.57 -58.73
C ARG A 5 -12.06 28.38 -57.79
N ARG A 6 -10.86 28.27 -57.21
CA ARG A 6 -10.60 27.57 -55.94
C ARG A 6 -10.98 28.51 -54.79
N PRO A 7 -11.52 28.00 -53.69
CA PRO A 7 -11.05 28.40 -52.37
C PRO A 7 -10.76 27.16 -51.50
N LEU A 8 -9.51 26.97 -51.09
CA LEU A 8 -8.98 27.37 -49.79
C LEU A 8 -9.56 26.51 -48.66
N ALA A 9 -8.81 25.45 -48.36
CA ALA A 9 -8.92 24.66 -47.15
C ALA A 9 -8.62 25.55 -45.93
N SER A 10 -9.64 25.79 -45.10
CA SER A 10 -9.47 26.39 -43.78
C SER A 10 -8.97 25.33 -42.80
N LEU A 11 -7.65 25.34 -42.58
CA LEU A 11 -7.01 24.79 -41.38
C LEU A 11 -7.44 25.62 -40.17
N ALA A 12 -8.40 25.15 -39.39
CA ALA A 12 -8.75 25.77 -38.12
C ALA A 12 -9.20 24.72 -37.10
N SER A 13 -8.31 24.40 -36.17
CA SER A 13 -8.56 24.03 -34.75
C SER A 13 -7.62 22.92 -34.27
N LEU A 14 -6.33 23.23 -34.22
CA LEU A 14 -5.37 22.56 -33.33
C LEU A 14 -4.96 23.56 -32.25
N ALA A 15 -5.91 23.93 -31.39
CA ALA A 15 -5.64 24.83 -30.25
C ALA A 15 -6.39 24.44 -28.97
N PHE A 16 -6.84 23.19 -28.86
CA PHE A 16 -7.51 22.68 -27.66
C PHE A 16 -6.73 21.56 -26.96
N LEU A 17 -5.46 21.35 -27.31
CA LEU A 17 -4.63 20.26 -26.77
C LEU A 17 -3.33 20.74 -26.10
N ALA A 18 -3.31 21.98 -25.59
CA ALA A 18 -2.16 22.50 -24.83
C ALA A 18 -2.45 22.68 -23.33
N PHE A 19 -3.71 22.55 -22.89
CA PHE A 19 -4.11 22.76 -21.48
C PHE A 19 -4.13 21.48 -20.61
N LEU A 20 -3.74 20.33 -21.15
CA LEU A 20 -3.75 19.05 -20.40
C LEU A 20 -2.39 18.68 -19.77
N LEU A 21 -1.36 19.54 -19.88
CA LEU A 21 0.00 19.23 -19.38
C LEU A 21 0.49 20.14 -18.25
N ALA A 22 -0.30 21.12 -17.81
CA ALA A 22 0.02 21.96 -16.66
C ALA A 22 -0.79 21.51 -15.43
N GLY A 23 -0.32 20.49 -14.70
CA GLY A 23 -0.97 20.12 -13.45
C GLY A 23 -0.74 18.73 -12.88
N ILE A 24 0.30 18.01 -13.32
CA ILE A 24 0.72 16.79 -12.61
C ILE A 24 2.18 16.97 -12.22
N ASP A 25 2.41 17.89 -11.28
CA ASP A 25 3.61 17.82 -10.41
C ASP A 25 3.40 16.63 -9.46
N GLY A 26 3.33 15.44 -10.06
CA GLY A 26 3.20 14.17 -9.38
C GLY A 26 4.56 13.82 -8.78
N ARG A 27 4.98 14.57 -7.77
CA ARG A 27 5.90 14.01 -6.79
C ARG A 27 5.15 12.86 -6.15
N ALA A 28 5.34 11.65 -6.70
CA ALA A 28 5.00 10.43 -6.01
C ALA A 28 5.67 10.55 -4.65
N ALA A 29 4.87 10.70 -3.59
CA ALA A 29 5.42 10.90 -2.26
C ALA A 29 6.33 9.71 -1.98
N GLU A 30 7.54 10.00 -1.52
CA GLU A 30 8.49 8.95 -1.22
C GLU A 30 7.90 8.01 -0.15
N PRO A 31 8.07 6.70 -0.30
CA PRO A 31 7.63 5.75 0.70
C PRO A 31 8.31 6.06 2.03
N THR A 32 7.53 6.15 3.09
CA THR A 32 8.05 6.21 4.46
C THR A 32 8.10 4.81 5.03
N TYR A 33 9.18 4.45 5.72
CA TYR A 33 9.36 3.13 6.32
C TYR A 33 9.24 3.22 7.84
N PRO A 34 8.01 3.24 8.37
CA PRO A 34 7.80 3.29 9.80
C PRO A 34 8.47 2.10 10.50
N THR A 35 9.20 2.42 11.57
CA THR A 35 9.87 1.44 12.41
C THR A 35 9.09 1.14 13.68
N THR A 36 7.98 1.86 13.91
CA THR A 36 7.10 1.67 15.06
C THR A 36 5.63 1.66 14.68
N MET A 37 4.78 1.06 15.50
CA MET A 37 3.32 1.08 15.35
C MET A 37 2.75 2.50 15.46
N ALA A 38 3.40 3.38 16.22
CA ALA A 38 2.97 4.77 16.42
C ALA A 38 3.05 5.62 15.14
N GLU A 39 3.95 5.26 14.22
CA GLU A 39 4.17 5.97 12.95
C GLU A 39 3.16 5.57 11.85
N LEU A 40 2.33 4.55 12.09
CA LEU A 40 1.27 4.15 11.17
C LEU A 40 0.08 5.13 11.22
N PRO A 41 -0.64 5.35 10.10
CA PRO A 41 -1.91 6.07 10.14
C PRO A 41 -2.85 5.46 11.18
N ASP A 42 -3.49 6.30 11.99
CA ASP A 42 -4.29 5.87 13.15
C ASP A 42 -5.34 4.80 12.77
N ALA A 43 -6.06 5.01 11.66
CA ALA A 43 -7.04 4.06 11.13
C ALA A 43 -6.42 2.70 10.78
N VAL A 44 -5.22 2.67 10.19
CA VAL A 44 -4.51 1.42 9.86
C VAL A 44 -4.06 0.72 11.15
N ARG A 45 -3.55 1.47 12.12
CA ARG A 45 -3.18 0.94 13.44
C ARG A 45 -4.38 0.30 14.14
N GLU A 46 -5.53 0.94 14.13
CA GLU A 46 -6.77 0.39 14.71
C GLU A 46 -7.22 -0.89 14.02
N LEU A 47 -7.17 -0.95 12.69
CA LEU A 47 -7.50 -2.15 11.91
C LEU A 47 -6.57 -3.32 12.27
N LEU A 48 -5.27 -3.08 12.33
CA LEU A 48 -4.27 -4.09 12.72
C LEU A 48 -4.49 -4.62 14.13
N VAL A 49 -4.69 -3.73 15.10
CA VAL A 49 -4.92 -4.10 16.50
C VAL A 49 -6.20 -4.93 16.65
N ARG A 50 -7.28 -4.55 15.95
CA ARG A 50 -8.54 -5.30 15.97
C ARG A 50 -8.39 -6.70 15.36
N ARG A 51 -7.68 -6.78 14.24
CA ARG A 51 -7.47 -8.04 13.51
C ARG A 51 -6.68 -9.05 14.33
N GLU A 52 -5.57 -8.61 14.91
CA GLU A 52 -4.66 -9.50 15.62
C GLU A 52 -4.96 -9.62 17.12
N ASP A 53 -5.95 -8.87 17.62
CA ASP A 53 -6.32 -8.77 19.04
C ASP A 53 -5.15 -8.24 19.88
N GLY A 54 -4.63 -7.09 19.43
CA GLY A 54 -3.37 -6.52 19.89
C GLY A 54 -2.20 -6.87 18.98
N MET A 55 -1.20 -5.99 18.96
CA MET A 55 0.03 -6.17 18.21
C MET A 55 1.16 -5.50 18.99
N ALA A 56 2.25 -6.25 19.22
CA ALA A 56 3.47 -5.70 19.77
C ALA A 56 4.20 -4.86 18.71
N ASP A 57 4.93 -3.86 19.17
CA ASP A 57 5.77 -3.05 18.30
C ASP A 57 7.04 -3.81 17.85
N VAL A 58 7.80 -3.24 16.91
CA VAL A 58 9.07 -3.80 16.44
C VAL A 58 10.02 -4.00 17.62
N GLY A 59 10.53 -5.23 17.78
CA GLY A 59 11.38 -5.61 18.92
C GLY A 59 10.65 -5.77 20.26
N GLY A 60 9.35 -5.50 20.32
CA GLY A 60 8.55 -5.65 21.52
C GLY A 60 8.27 -7.11 21.93
N PRO A 61 7.81 -7.34 23.17
CA PRO A 61 7.50 -8.67 23.66
C PRO A 61 6.24 -9.24 22.98
N PHE A 62 6.33 -10.45 22.45
CA PHE A 62 5.19 -11.20 21.92
C PHE A 62 5.35 -12.70 22.20
N SER A 63 4.24 -13.43 22.17
CA SER A 63 4.21 -14.87 22.33
C SER A 63 4.35 -15.56 20.97
N GLU A 64 5.41 -16.34 20.81
CA GLU A 64 5.60 -17.19 19.63
C GLU A 64 4.69 -18.43 19.63
N ALA A 65 4.11 -18.76 20.79
CA ALA A 65 3.24 -19.91 20.94
C ALA A 65 1.95 -19.76 20.12
N CYS A 66 1.42 -20.89 19.64
CA CYS A 66 0.15 -20.90 18.91
C CYS A 66 -1.07 -20.56 19.78
N VAL A 67 -0.99 -20.81 21.08
CA VAL A 67 -2.12 -20.68 22.00
C VAL A 67 -2.14 -19.28 22.60
N ARG A 68 -3.29 -18.61 22.46
CA ARG A 68 -3.49 -17.28 23.02
C ARG A 68 -3.48 -17.33 24.55
N LYS A 69 -2.68 -16.46 25.17
CA LYS A 69 -2.64 -16.22 26.61
C LYS A 69 -3.08 -14.78 26.91
N PRO A 70 -3.95 -14.56 27.90
CA PRO A 70 -4.32 -13.20 28.33
C PRO A 70 -3.09 -12.36 28.68
N GLY A 71 -3.13 -11.07 28.34
CA GLY A 71 -2.04 -10.12 28.65
C GLY A 71 -0.77 -10.28 27.80
N THR A 72 -0.79 -11.13 26.77
CA THR A 72 0.33 -11.29 25.83
C THR A 72 -0.11 -10.95 24.42
N PHE A 73 0.73 -10.22 23.69
CA PHE A 73 0.53 -10.03 22.26
C PHE A 73 0.88 -11.32 21.50
N HIS A 74 0.07 -11.68 20.51
CA HIS A 74 0.29 -12.87 19.66
C HIS A 74 0.75 -12.51 18.25
N ALA A 75 0.86 -11.22 17.96
CA ALA A 75 1.43 -10.69 16.74
C ALA A 75 2.42 -9.56 17.08
N ARG A 76 3.41 -9.37 16.20
CA ARG A 76 4.44 -8.34 16.33
C ARG A 76 4.74 -7.70 14.99
N LEU A 77 4.76 -6.37 14.94
CA LEU A 77 5.20 -5.64 13.76
C LEU A 77 6.66 -5.98 13.44
N VAL A 78 6.96 -6.23 12.16
CA VAL A 78 8.33 -6.40 11.67
C VAL A 78 8.78 -5.14 10.94
N TRP A 79 7.95 -4.67 10.00
CA TRP A 79 8.14 -3.41 9.30
C TRP A 79 6.83 -2.98 8.62
N ALA A 80 6.75 -1.71 8.24
CA ALA A 80 5.71 -1.23 7.35
C ALA A 80 6.26 -0.21 6.34
N GLU A 81 5.56 -0.05 5.23
CA GLU A 81 5.83 0.94 4.19
C GLU A 81 4.55 1.74 3.96
N VAL A 82 4.63 3.04 4.15
CA VAL A 82 3.52 3.98 4.04
C VAL A 82 3.71 4.80 2.78
N ARG A 83 2.72 4.73 1.89
CA ARG A 83 2.56 5.55 0.69
C ARG A 83 1.28 6.39 0.84
N PRO A 84 1.04 7.39 -0.02
CA PRO A 84 -0.15 8.25 0.09
C PRO A 84 -1.48 7.50 0.18
N ASP A 85 -1.63 6.46 -0.64
CA ASP A 85 -2.90 5.73 -0.80
C ASP A 85 -2.80 4.26 -0.40
N THR A 86 -1.60 3.79 -0.03
CA THR A 86 -1.40 2.40 0.39
C THR A 86 -0.49 2.30 1.60
N VAL A 87 -0.75 1.32 2.47
CA VAL A 87 0.14 0.94 3.56
C VAL A 87 0.38 -0.56 3.49
N LEU A 88 1.64 -0.95 3.32
CA LEU A 88 2.05 -2.34 3.35
C LEU A 88 2.62 -2.66 4.72
N VAL A 89 2.08 -3.68 5.39
CA VAL A 89 2.47 -4.04 6.74
C VAL A 89 2.94 -5.49 6.76
N ARG A 90 4.13 -5.73 7.30
CA ARG A 90 4.62 -7.08 7.61
C ARG A 90 4.73 -7.27 9.11
N TYR A 91 4.14 -8.37 9.57
CA TYR A 91 4.14 -8.76 10.97
C TYR A 91 4.37 -10.26 11.10
N GLU A 92 4.77 -10.67 12.29
CA GLU A 92 4.84 -12.07 12.68
C GLU A 92 3.67 -12.40 13.59
N ARG A 93 3.19 -13.64 13.53
CA ARG A 93 2.19 -14.17 14.45
C ARG A 93 2.65 -15.49 15.03
N GLY A 94 2.39 -15.71 16.32
CA GLY A 94 2.65 -16.98 16.98
C GLY A 94 1.97 -18.16 16.27
N GLY A 95 2.60 -19.34 16.33
CA GLY A 95 2.16 -20.51 15.56
C GLY A 95 2.69 -21.83 16.12
N LEU A 96 2.13 -22.95 15.65
CA LEU A 96 2.47 -24.29 16.16
C LEU A 96 3.96 -24.68 15.94
N ALA A 97 4.62 -24.04 14.99
CA ALA A 97 6.00 -24.30 14.60
C ALA A 97 6.87 -23.03 14.70
N GLY A 98 6.52 -22.15 15.63
CA GLY A 98 7.15 -20.83 15.79
C GLY A 98 6.43 -19.70 15.04
N PRO A 99 6.99 -18.48 15.08
CA PRO A 99 6.43 -17.29 14.46
C PRO A 99 6.29 -17.46 12.95
N ARG A 100 5.15 -17.02 12.42
CA ARG A 100 4.86 -17.05 10.99
C ARG A 100 4.77 -15.64 10.45
N PRO A 101 5.46 -15.33 9.33
CA PRO A 101 5.38 -14.03 8.70
C PRO A 101 4.06 -13.89 7.95
N TYR A 102 3.47 -12.70 8.06
CA TYR A 102 2.29 -12.26 7.34
C TYR A 102 2.57 -10.90 6.69
N GLN A 103 1.87 -10.63 5.60
CA GLN A 103 1.83 -9.35 4.94
C GLN A 103 0.36 -8.97 4.75
N VAL A 104 0.03 -7.72 4.99
CA VAL A 104 -1.28 -7.15 4.72
C VAL A 104 -1.08 -5.81 4.04
N GLU A 105 -1.90 -5.52 3.04
CA GLU A 105 -1.94 -4.23 2.39
C GLU A 105 -3.24 -3.53 2.76
N PHE A 106 -3.14 -2.24 3.09
CA PHE A 106 -4.28 -1.36 3.28
C PHE A 106 -4.31 -0.35 2.13
N THR A 107 -5.50 -0.13 1.57
CA THR A 107 -5.70 0.84 0.50
C THR A 107 -6.67 1.91 0.97
N ARG A 108 -6.34 3.17 0.70
CA ARG A 108 -7.21 4.31 0.96
C ARG A 108 -8.31 4.39 -0.11
N ILE A 109 -9.55 4.52 0.33
CA ILE A 109 -10.74 4.69 -0.52
C ILE A 109 -11.48 5.93 0.00
N GLY A 110 -11.28 7.08 -0.67
CA GLY A 110 -11.72 8.38 -0.15
C GLY A 110 -11.01 8.70 1.17
N ASP A 111 -11.79 9.00 2.20
CA ASP A 111 -11.26 9.31 3.55
C ASP A 111 -11.11 8.07 4.44
N SER A 112 -11.38 6.87 3.92
CA SER A 112 -11.35 5.61 4.68
C SER A 112 -10.20 4.71 4.25
N TRP A 113 -9.75 3.84 5.15
CA TRP A 113 -8.81 2.76 4.84
C TRP A 113 -9.54 1.43 4.80
N SER A 114 -9.30 0.65 3.75
CA SER A 114 -9.80 -0.72 3.61
C SER A 114 -8.63 -1.69 3.62
N GLU A 115 -8.81 -2.82 4.29
CA GLU A 115 -7.87 -3.92 4.20
C GLU A 115 -8.05 -4.64 2.85
N VAL A 116 -6.97 -4.76 2.09
CA VAL A 116 -6.88 -5.66 0.95
C VAL A 116 -6.10 -6.88 1.42
N VAL A 117 -6.84 -7.91 1.80
CA VAL A 117 -6.27 -9.13 2.38
C VAL A 117 -5.52 -9.93 1.32
N GLN A 118 -4.24 -9.65 1.11
CA GLN A 118 -3.35 -10.61 0.45
C GLN A 118 -2.75 -11.53 1.50
N HIS A 119 -3.38 -12.68 1.72
CA HIS A 119 -2.76 -13.78 2.48
C HIS A 119 -1.64 -14.43 1.65
N THR A 120 -0.56 -13.71 1.37
CA THR A 120 0.65 -14.35 0.88
C THR A 120 1.32 -15.00 2.09
N ARG A 121 1.12 -16.31 2.24
CA ARG A 121 1.91 -17.11 3.18
C ARG A 121 3.36 -17.04 2.72
N LEU A 122 4.14 -16.15 3.30
CA LEU A 122 5.55 -16.03 2.97
C LEU A 122 6.27 -17.26 3.53
N THR A 123 6.74 -18.14 2.65
CA THR A 123 7.76 -19.11 3.03
C THR A 123 9.07 -18.34 3.13
N TRP A 124 9.78 -18.45 4.27
CA TRP A 124 11.08 -17.78 4.50
C TRP A 124 12.14 -18.05 3.42
N SER A 125 11.90 -19.00 2.51
CA SER A 125 12.74 -19.33 1.35
C SER A 125 12.53 -18.47 0.10
N GLY A 126 11.55 -17.55 0.06
CA GLY A 126 11.25 -16.77 -1.15
C GLY A 126 11.73 -15.33 -1.06
N ARG A 127 12.75 -14.96 -1.84
CA ARG A 127 13.02 -13.54 -2.15
C ARG A 127 11.71 -12.89 -2.62
N PRO A 128 11.42 -11.63 -2.24
CA PRO A 128 10.22 -10.95 -2.71
C PRO A 128 10.23 -10.93 -4.24
N ARG A 129 9.25 -11.59 -4.87
CA ARG A 129 8.97 -11.34 -6.29
C ARG A 129 8.28 -9.99 -6.35
N VAL A 130 9.05 -8.97 -6.72
CA VAL A 130 8.49 -7.70 -7.17
C VAL A 130 7.68 -8.03 -8.42
N PHE A 131 6.35 -7.96 -8.32
CA PHE A 131 5.51 -7.86 -9.51
C PHE A 131 5.72 -6.46 -10.07
N GLY A 132 6.65 -6.32 -11.01
CA GLY A 132 6.72 -5.13 -11.85
C GLY A 132 5.47 -5.02 -12.71
N PRO A 133 5.09 -3.81 -13.14
CA PRO A 133 3.94 -3.63 -14.02
C PRO A 133 4.15 -4.43 -15.31
N ALA A 134 3.12 -5.18 -15.72
CA ALA A 134 3.10 -5.81 -17.03
C ALA A 134 3.08 -4.69 -18.09
N HIS A 135 4.09 -4.68 -18.96
CA HIS A 135 4.15 -3.85 -20.16
C HIS A 135 3.25 -4.42 -21.25
#